data_AF-A0A929C5J4-F1
#
_entry.id   AF-A0A929C5J4-F1
#
_cell.length_a   1.000
_cell.length_b   1.000
_cell.length_c   1.000
_cell.angle_alpha   90.00
_cell.angle_beta   90.00
_cell.angle_gamma   90.00
#
_symmetry.space_group_name_H-M   'P 1'
#
loop_
_entity.id
_entity.type
_entity.pdbx_description
1 polymer ?
#
loop_
_entity_poly.entity_id
_entity_poly.type
_entity_poly.pdbx_seq_one_letter_code
_entity_poly.pdbx_strand_id
1 'polypeptide(L)' 'MVSEEKTLDIEHIKQRLDMLDRRLDNIDSIITAVAERVMNQPVTISITCPHCGKNIEIALIGKGKPTR' A
#
# COMPACT_ATOMS: atom_id res chain seq x y z
N MET A 1 8.81 37.48 30.82
CA MET A 1 9.08 37.38 29.37
C MET A 1 9.54 35.98 28.91
N VAL A 2 9.98 35.06 29.79
CA VAL A 2 10.41 33.70 29.39
C VAL A 2 9.25 32.75 29.03
N SER A 3 8.01 33.10 29.41
CA SER A 3 6.84 32.23 29.24
C SER A 3 6.25 32.25 27.83
N GLU A 4 6.27 33.40 27.14
CA GLU A 4 5.68 33.57 25.80
C GLU A 4 6.50 32.88 24.70
N GLU A 5 7.83 32.95 24.75
CA GLU A 5 8.71 32.24 23.81
C GLU A 5 8.53 30.71 23.88
N LYS A 6 8.40 30.15 25.08
CA LYS A 6 8.18 28.70 25.25
C LYS A 6 6.84 28.25 24.69
N THR A 7 5.79 29.07 24.80
CA THR A 7 4.48 28.78 24.19
C THR A 7 4.54 28.80 22.67
N LEU A 8 5.23 29.78 22.07
CA LEU A 8 5.41 29.86 20.62
C LEU A 8 6.20 28.65 20.07
N ASP A 9 7.21 28.19 20.79
CA ASP A 9 7.97 26.98 20.41
C ASP A 9 7.12 25.69 20.48
N ILE A 10 6.28 25.55 21.52
CA ILE A 10 5.38 24.40 21.64
C ILE A 10 4.37 24.39 20.49
N GLU A 11 3.87 25.56 20.09
CA GLU A 11 2.90 25.70 19.02
C GLU A 11 3.50 25.37 17.65
N HIS A 12 4.75 25.79 17.39
CA HIS A 12 5.50 25.38 16.21
C HIS A 12 5.78 23.87 16.16
N ILE A 13 6.09 23.24 17.31
CA ILE A 13 6.31 21.79 17.37
C ILE A 13 5.02 21.03 17.07
N LYS A 14 3.87 21.48 17.60
CA LYS A 14 2.55 20.90 17.28
C LYS A 14 2.24 20.98 15.78
N GLN A 15 2.45 22.14 15.16
CA GLN A 15 2.23 22.31 13.73
C GLN A 15 3.11 21.38 12.88
N ARG A 16 4.37 21.16 13.29
CA ARG A 16 5.27 20.23 12.61
C ARG A 16 4.80 18.77 12.76
N LEU A 17 4.33 18.38 13.94
CA LEU A 17 3.78 17.04 14.18
C LEU A 17 2.50 16.80 13.38
N ASP A 18 1.58 17.76 13.34
CA ASP A 18 0.34 17.68 12.53
C ASP A 18 0.65 17.53 11.04
N MET A 19 1.69 18.20 10.54
CA MET A 19 2.14 18.03 9.14
C MET A 19 2.74 16.65 8.88
N LEU A 20 3.40 16.04 9.88
CA LEU A 20 3.95 14.70 9.75
C LEU A 20 2.84 13.64 9.77
N ASP A 21 1.86 13.77 10.66
CA ASP A 21 0.72 12.85 10.80
C ASP A 21 -0.08 12.76 9.49
N ARG A 22 -0.39 13.92 8.89
CA ARG A 22 -1.06 13.99 7.57
C ARG A 22 -0.26 13.32 6.45
N ARG A 23 1.07 13.34 6.50
CA ARG A 23 1.90 12.67 5.49
C ARG A 23 1.92 11.15 5.69
N LEU A 24 1.85 10.69 6.94
CA LEU A 24 1.76 9.27 7.27
C LEU A 24 0.41 8.68 6.82
N ASP A 25 -0.71 9.39 7.06
CA ASP A 25 -2.04 8.98 6.57
C ASP A 25 -2.09 8.82 5.03
N ASN A 26 -1.39 9.70 4.32
CA ASN A 26 -1.27 9.64 2.86
C ASN A 26 -0.44 8.45 2.37
N ILE A 27 0.54 7.99 3.17
CA ILE A 27 1.36 6.82 2.84
C ILE A 27 0.57 5.52 3.08
N ASP A 28 -0.17 5.43 4.19
CA ASP A 28 -1.00 4.26 4.51
C ASP A 28 -2.01 3.98 3.38
N SER A 29 -2.63 5.02 2.83
CA SER A 29 -3.57 4.90 1.71
C SER A 29 -2.94 4.33 0.42
N ILE A 30 -1.69 4.71 0.12
CA ILE A 30 -0.96 4.20 -1.06
C ILE A 30 -0.58 2.73 -0.86
N ILE A 31 -0.11 2.37 0.33
CA ILE A 31 0.30 1.00 0.65
C ILE A 31 -0.90 0.05 0.56
N THR A 32 -2.07 0.44 1.07
CA THR A 32 -3.30 -0.36 0.95
C THR A 32 -3.70 -0.57 -0.51
N ALA A 33 -3.72 0.49 -1.32
CA ALA A 33 -4.12 0.40 -2.74
C ALA A 33 -3.16 -0.48 -3.56
N VAL A 34 -1.86 -0.44 -3.27
CA VAL A 34 -0.86 -1.29 -3.92
C VAL A 34 -1.02 -2.75 -3.49
N ALA A 35 -1.26 -3.01 -2.21
CA ALA A 35 -1.51 -4.37 -1.71
C ALA A 35 -2.74 -4.99 -2.36
N GLU A 36 -3.86 -4.26 -2.45
CA GLU A 36 -5.07 -4.72 -3.13
C GLU A 36 -4.86 -5.00 -4.62
N ARG A 37 -4.06 -4.17 -5.31
CA ARG A 37 -3.76 -4.35 -6.74
C ARG A 37 -2.89 -5.58 -6.99
N VAL A 38 -1.88 -5.82 -6.16
CA VAL A 38 -0.98 -6.98 -6.27
C VAL A 38 -1.73 -8.27 -5.95
N MET A 39 -2.58 -8.27 -4.92
CA MET A 39 -3.40 -9.44 -4.57
C MET A 39 -4.41 -9.82 -5.68
N ASN A 40 -4.88 -8.84 -6.46
CA ASN A 40 -5.82 -9.08 -7.56
C ASN A 40 -5.15 -9.34 -8.92
N GLN A 41 -3.82 -9.36 -9.01
CA GLN A 41 -3.14 -9.56 -10.28
C GLN A 41 -3.19 -11.04 -10.69
N PRO A 42 -3.76 -11.39 -11.86
CA PRO A 42 -3.77 -12.76 -12.34
C PRO A 42 -2.34 -13.28 -12.59
N VAL A 43 -2.02 -14.47 -12.12
CA VAL A 43 -0.80 -15.19 -12.49
C VAL A 43 -1.09 -16.05 -13.72
N THR A 44 -0.46 -15.74 -14.85
CA THR A 44 -0.61 -16.52 -16.08
C THR A 44 0.42 -17.65 -16.11
N ILE A 45 -0.07 -18.88 -16.26
CA ILE A 45 0.75 -20.07 -16.45
C ILE A 45 0.57 -20.52 -17.91
N SER A 46 1.69 -20.60 -18.65
CA SER A 46 1.71 -21.13 -20.01
C SER A 46 2.30 -22.54 -20.01
N ILE A 47 1.51 -23.54 -20.41
CA ILE A 47 1.92 -24.95 -20.50
C ILE A 47 1.70 -25.46 -21.91
N THR A 48 2.71 -26.09 -22.49
CA THR A 48 2.54 -26.82 -23.76
C THR A 48 1.95 -28.20 -23.49
N CYS A 49 0.82 -28.51 -24.12
CA CYS A 49 0.17 -29.81 -23.96
C CYS A 49 1.06 -30.92 -24.57
N PRO A 50 1.48 -31.94 -23.80
CA PRO A 50 2.34 -33.00 -24.29
C PRO A 50 1.62 -33.94 -25.28
N HIS A 51 0.28 -33.94 -25.31
CA HIS A 51 -0.52 -34.82 -26.15
C HIS A 51 -0.83 -34.21 -27.54
N CYS A 52 -0.95 -32.89 -27.65
CA CYS A 52 -1.35 -32.23 -28.92
C CYS A 52 -0.45 -31.06 -29.35
N GLY A 53 0.60 -30.74 -28.58
CA GLY A 53 1.57 -29.68 -28.89
C GLY A 53 1.04 -28.25 -28.83
N LYS A 54 -0.24 -28.06 -28.46
CA LYS A 54 -0.86 -26.74 -28.33
C LYS A 54 -0.42 -26.07 -27.03
N ASN A 55 -0.16 -24.77 -27.09
CA ASN A 55 0.05 -23.96 -25.89
C ASN A 55 -1.29 -23.68 -25.20
N ILE A 56 -1.33 -23.93 -23.90
CA ILE A 56 -2.46 -23.67 -23.02
C ILE A 56 -2.03 -22.53 -22.09
N GLU A 57 -2.81 -21.44 -22.08
CA GLU A 57 -2.65 -20.37 -21.10
C GLU A 57 -3.73 -20.49 -20.03
N ILE A 58 -3.31 -20.48 -18.78
CA ILE A 58 -4.18 -20.55 -17.60
C ILE A 58 -3.92 -19.30 -16.77
N ALA A 59 -4.90 -18.40 -16.68
CA ALA A 59 -4.85 -17.27 -15.77
C ALA A 59 -5.43 -17.68 -14.41
N LEU A 60 -4.59 -17.70 -13.36
CA LEU A 60 -4.98 -17.94 -11.99
C LEU A 60 -5.25 -16.62 -11.28
N ILE A 61 -6.46 -16.44 -10.76
CA ILE A 61 -6.83 -15.28 -9.94
C ILE A 61 -7.05 -15.78 -8.51
N GLY A 62 -6.09 -15.49 -7.63
CA GLY A 62 -6.21 -15.81 -6.21
C GLY A 62 -7.05 -14.76 -5.48
N LYS A 63 -8.13 -15.16 -4.80
CA LYS A 63 -8.85 -14.28 -3.87
C LYS A 63 -8.31 -14.49 -2.46
N GLY A 64 -7.13 -13.95 -2.18
CA GLY A 64 -6.60 -13.90 -0.82
C GLY A 64 -7.32 -12.84 -0.01
N LYS A 65 -8.18 -13.22 0.94
CA LYS A 65 -8.73 -12.25 1.90
C LYS A 65 -7.61 -11.92 2.89
N PRO A 66 -7.17 -10.65 3.03
CA PRO A 66 -6.18 -10.30 4.03
C PRO A 66 -6.73 -10.65 5.42
N THR A 67 -6.09 -11.62 6.07
CA THR A 67 -6.32 -11.90 7.50
C THR A 67 -5.48 -10.94 8.31
N ARG A 68 -6.15 -10.26 9.25
CA ARG A 68 -5.64 -9.24 10.15
C ARG A 68 -4.33 -9.61 10.84
#